data_AF-A0A835V7S4-F1
#
_entry.id   AF-A0A835V7S4-F1
#
_cell.length_a   1.000
_cell.length_b   1.000
_cell.length_c   1.000
_cell.angle_alpha   90.00
_cell.angle_beta   90.00
_cell.angle_gamma   90.00
#
_symmetry.space_group_name_H-M   'P 1'
#
loop_
_entity.id
_entity.type
_entity.pdbx_description
1 polymer ?
#
loop_
_entity_poly.entity_id
_entity_poly.type
_entity_poly.pdbx_seq_one_letter_code
_entity_poly.pdbx_strand_id
1 'polypeptide(L)'
;MANTVSISNSLETRISLCSPPNDANKSGAEKVNDDSFVNHAAIAWVAQRKEWIGDPTRKTRQAVREPIISWCTTYDDLFFTNSRFPQPIPLSEMVDFLVDVWQEEGLYD
;
A
#
# COMPACT_ATOMS: atom_id res chain seq x y z
N MET A 1 32.07 15.16 13.29
CA MET A 1 31.17 16.06 12.53
C MET A 1 29.88 15.28 12.30
N ALA A 2 28.83 15.56 13.07
CA ALA A 2 27.53 14.89 12.96
C ALA A 2 26.57 15.80 12.19
N ASN A 3 26.04 15.33 11.06
CA ASN A 3 25.08 16.02 10.22
C ASN A 3 23.67 15.52 10.54
N THR A 4 22.98 16.17 11.46
CA THR A 4 21.55 15.94 11.67
C THR A 4 20.77 16.73 10.61
N VAL A 5 20.36 16.07 9.54
CA VAL A 5 19.41 16.63 8.58
C VAL A 5 18.03 16.61 9.24
N SER A 6 17.61 17.76 9.75
CA SER A 6 16.22 18.00 10.14
C SER A 6 15.36 17.99 8.87
N ILE A 7 14.71 16.86 8.59
CA ILE A 7 13.69 16.79 7.54
C ILE A 7 12.40 17.36 8.13
N SER A 8 12.21 18.66 7.93
CA SER A 8 10.94 19.33 8.16
C SER A 8 9.91 18.78 7.17
N ASN A 9 9.01 17.93 7.63
CA ASN A 9 7.85 17.50 6.86
C ASN A 9 6.80 18.62 6.83
N SER A 10 7.10 19.72 6.14
CA SER A 10 6.11 20.68 5.70
C SER A 10 5.54 20.19 4.38
N LEU A 11 4.48 19.40 4.46
CA LEU A 11 3.68 19.00 3.32
C LEU A 11 2.34 19.75 3.39
N GLU A 12 2.40 21.08 3.38
CA GLU A 12 1.23 21.86 2.93
C GLU A 12 0.97 21.41 1.49
N THR A 13 -0.06 20.58 1.32
CA THR A 13 -0.51 20.16 0.01
C THR A 13 -1.15 21.38 -0.64
N ARG A 14 -0.36 22.15 -1.39
CA ARG A 14 -0.79 23.27 -2.23
C ARG A 14 -1.62 22.69 -3.39
N ILE A 15 -2.87 22.36 -3.12
CA ILE A 15 -3.84 22.04 -4.17
C ILE A 15 -4.22 23.39 -4.80
N SER A 16 -3.51 23.75 -5.87
CA SER A 16 -3.85 24.91 -6.70
C SER A 16 -5.15 24.62 -7.43
N LEU A 17 -6.29 25.02 -6.84
CA LEU A 17 -7.59 24.95 -7.49
C LEU A 17 -7.73 26.13 -8.46
N CYS A 18 -7.95 25.80 -9.73
CA CYS A 18 -8.15 26.72 -10.84
C CYS A 18 -9.19 27.80 -10.49
N SER A 19 -8.82 29.09 -10.54
CA SER A 19 -9.76 30.20 -10.40
C SER A 19 -10.31 30.60 -11.78
N PRO A 20 -11.63 30.80 -11.96
CA PRO A 20 -12.18 31.36 -13.19
C PRO A 20 -11.96 32.90 -13.24
N PRO A 21 -11.90 33.52 -14.43
CA PRO A 21 -11.65 34.96 -14.56
C PRO A 21 -12.95 35.79 -14.60
N ASN A 22 -12.78 37.07 -14.21
CA ASN A 22 -13.64 38.28 -14.38
C ASN A 22 -14.80 38.49 -13.39
N ASP A 23 -15.15 39.68 -12.89
CA ASP A 23 -14.58 41.06 -12.94
C ASP A 23 -15.33 41.94 -11.90
N ALA A 24 -14.71 43.06 -11.51
CA ALA A 24 -15.29 44.32 -10.98
C ALA A 24 -15.82 44.45 -9.52
N ASN A 25 -15.00 45.13 -8.70
CA ASN A 25 -15.29 46.13 -7.65
C ASN A 25 -16.54 46.01 -6.75
N LYS A 26 -16.32 45.78 -5.45
CA LYS A 26 -16.84 46.64 -4.37
C LYS A 26 -16.08 46.44 -3.05
N SER A 27 -15.66 47.56 -2.47
CA SER A 27 -15.07 47.70 -1.15
C SER A 27 -16.04 47.28 -0.04
N GLY A 28 -15.61 46.38 0.84
CA GLY A 28 -16.28 46.05 2.09
C GLY A 28 -15.34 45.19 2.93
N ALA A 29 -14.76 45.76 3.97
CA ALA A 29 -13.95 45.04 4.94
C ALA A 29 -14.88 44.16 5.79
N GLU A 30 -15.04 42.89 5.42
CA GLU A 30 -15.59 41.86 6.28
C GLU A 30 -14.65 40.66 6.29
N LYS A 31 -14.38 40.15 7.50
CA LYS A 31 -13.43 39.09 7.80
C LYS A 31 -13.37 38.04 6.69
N VAL A 32 -12.19 37.91 6.07
CA VAL A 32 -11.81 36.68 5.37
C VAL A 32 -11.76 35.61 6.43
N ASN A 33 -12.89 34.97 6.70
CA ASN A 33 -12.92 33.71 7.39
C ASN A 33 -12.15 32.77 6.48
N ASP A 34 -10.94 32.42 6.90
CA ASP A 34 -10.13 31.37 6.31
C ASP A 34 -10.85 30.03 6.56
N ASP A 35 -12.03 29.87 5.95
CA ASP A 35 -12.88 28.71 6.10
C ASP A 35 -12.45 27.69 5.04
N SER A 36 -11.18 27.31 5.12
CA SER A 36 -10.62 26.27 4.28
C SER A 36 -11.41 24.99 4.56
N PHE A 37 -12.04 24.42 3.52
CA PHE A 37 -12.79 23.18 3.68
C PHE A 37 -11.86 22.05 4.10
N VAL A 38 -12.11 21.47 5.28
CA VAL A 38 -11.36 20.33 5.79
C VAL A 38 -12.13 19.03 5.54
N ASN A 39 -11.55 18.13 4.75
CA ASN A 39 -12.10 16.79 4.56
C ASN A 39 -11.71 15.87 5.72
N HIS A 40 -12.55 15.84 6.75
CA HIS A 40 -12.37 15.03 7.95
C HIS A 40 -12.31 13.52 7.65
N ALA A 41 -13.06 13.04 6.65
CA ALA A 41 -13.07 11.63 6.25
C ALA A 41 -11.75 11.20 5.62
N ALA A 42 -11.16 12.05 4.77
CA ALA A 42 -9.84 11.79 4.18
C ALA A 42 -8.76 11.73 5.26
N ILE A 43 -8.81 12.63 6.25
CA ILE A 43 -7.87 12.64 7.38
C ILE A 43 -7.99 11.34 8.19
N ALA A 44 -9.21 10.93 8.53
CA ALA A 44 -9.46 9.69 9.26
C ALA A 44 -8.95 8.46 8.49
N TRP A 45 -9.20 8.39 7.18
CA TRP A 45 -8.72 7.30 6.34
C TRP A 45 -7.18 7.23 6.28
N VAL A 46 -6.50 8.37 6.13
CA VAL A 46 -5.04 8.43 6.15
C VAL A 46 -4.50 7.96 7.51
N ALA A 47 -5.11 8.36 8.62
CA ALA A 47 -4.72 7.92 9.96
C ALA A 47 -4.88 6.40 10.13
N GLN A 48 -6.04 5.86 9.77
CA GLN A 48 -6.31 4.42 9.85
C GLN A 48 -5.37 3.60 8.96
N ARG A 49 -5.08 4.07 7.74
CA ARG A 49 -4.16 3.39 6.82
C ARG A 49 -2.74 3.33 7.37
N LYS A 50 -2.26 4.40 8.02
CA LYS A 50 -0.94 4.42 8.68
C LYS A 50 -0.87 3.36 9.78
N GLU A 51 -1.94 3.20 10.56
CA GLU A 51 -2.01 2.16 11.59
C GLU A 51 -2.03 0.74 11.00
N TRP A 52 -2.74 0.52 9.89
CA TRP A 52 -2.84 -0.79 9.23
C TRP A 52 -1.54 -1.25 8.59
N ILE A 53 -0.79 -0.34 7.97
CA ILE A 53 0.53 -0.65 7.40
C ILE A 53 1.50 -1.06 8.51
N GLY A 54 1.26 -0.57 9.74
CA GLY A 54 2.10 -0.81 10.90
C GLY A 54 3.50 -0.22 10.74
N ASP A 55 4.39 -0.58 11.65
CA ASP A 55 5.79 -0.19 11.56
C ASP A 55 6.53 -1.17 10.62
N PRO A 56 7.00 -0.71 9.45
CA PRO A 56 7.71 -1.56 8.50
C PRO A 56 9.02 -2.09 9.07
N THR A 57 9.59 -1.47 10.11
CA THR A 57 10.80 -1.97 10.79
C THR A 57 10.52 -3.20 11.65
N ARG A 58 9.25 -3.40 12.06
CA ARG A 58 8.77 -4.59 12.78
C ARG A 58 8.46 -5.76 11.85
N LYS A 59 8.48 -5.54 10.53
CA LYS A 59 8.56 -6.65 9.57
C LYS A 59 9.96 -7.20 9.67
N THR A 60 10.16 -8.11 10.62
CA THR A 60 11.36 -8.93 10.65
C THR A 60 11.53 -9.49 9.25
N ARG A 61 12.67 -9.17 8.62
CA ARG A 61 13.05 -9.77 7.34
C ARG A 61 12.97 -11.27 7.58
N GLN A 62 11.92 -11.91 7.07
CA GLN A 62 11.68 -13.32 7.30
C GLN A 62 12.95 -14.03 6.85
N ALA A 63 13.56 -14.79 7.77
CA ALA A 63 14.71 -15.60 7.41
C ALA A 63 14.31 -16.47 6.21
N VAL A 64 15.27 -16.75 5.33
CA VAL A 64 15.05 -17.67 4.20
C VAL A 64 14.50 -18.97 4.78
N ARG A 65 13.23 -19.23 4.50
CA ARG A 65 12.51 -20.41 4.98
C ARG A 65 12.50 -21.44 3.87
N GLU A 66 12.51 -22.71 4.25
CA GLU A 66 12.26 -23.78 3.28
C GLU A 66 10.85 -23.63 2.67
N PRO A 67 10.69 -23.93 1.37
CA PRO A 67 9.38 -23.93 0.71
C PRO A 67 8.36 -24.76 1.48
N ILE A 68 7.14 -24.25 1.61
CA ILE A 68 6.01 -24.94 2.22
C ILE A 68 5.39 -25.94 1.24
N ILE A 69 5.26 -25.53 -0.02
CA ILE A 69 4.82 -26.36 -1.12
C ILE A 69 6.01 -27.22 -1.55
N SER A 70 5.82 -28.54 -1.55
CA SER A 70 6.85 -29.45 -2.01
C SER A 70 7.00 -29.33 -3.53
N TRP A 71 8.21 -29.52 -4.03
CA TRP A 71 8.47 -29.65 -5.47
C TRP A 71 7.77 -30.86 -6.09
N CYS A 72 7.36 -31.87 -5.30
CA CYS A 72 6.56 -33.00 -5.79
C CYS A 72 5.05 -32.73 -5.80
N THR A 73 4.61 -31.60 -5.26
CA THR A 73 3.18 -31.30 -5.13
C THR A 73 2.62 -30.95 -6.50
N THR A 74 1.52 -31.57 -6.90
CA THR A 74 0.77 -31.17 -8.11
C THR A 74 -0.31 -30.14 -7.78
N TYR A 75 -0.85 -29.44 -8.79
CA TYR A 75 -1.98 -28.54 -8.59
C TYR A 75 -3.19 -29.26 -7.99
N ASP A 76 -3.48 -30.45 -8.50
CA ASP A 76 -4.53 -31.33 -8.00
C ASP A 76 -4.32 -31.67 -6.52
N ASP A 77 -3.09 -31.97 -6.09
CA ASP A 77 -2.81 -32.23 -4.67
C ASP A 77 -3.18 -31.02 -3.79
N LEU A 78 -2.87 -29.79 -4.21
CA LEU A 78 -3.25 -28.58 -3.49
C LEU A 78 -4.76 -28.36 -3.47
N PHE A 79 -5.44 -28.70 -4.56
CA PHE A 79 -6.87 -28.52 -4.70
C PHE A 79 -7.67 -29.56 -3.89
N PHE A 80 -7.23 -30.82 -3.91
CA PHE A 80 -7.87 -31.92 -3.19
C PHE A 80 -7.57 -31.88 -1.69
N THR A 81 -6.41 -31.35 -1.28
CA THR A 81 -6.06 -31.20 0.13
C THR A 81 -6.72 -29.96 0.75
N ASN A 82 -7.92 -30.13 1.31
CA ASN A 82 -8.55 -29.09 2.15
C ASN A 82 -7.84 -28.90 3.52
N SER A 83 -6.66 -29.49 3.71
CA SER A 83 -5.84 -29.33 4.90
C SER A 83 -5.16 -27.97 4.93
N ARG A 84 -5.14 -27.34 6.10
CA ARG A 84 -4.37 -26.11 6.29
C ARG A 84 -2.87 -26.41 6.23
N PHE A 85 -2.13 -25.53 5.55
CA PHE A 85 -0.67 -25.53 5.63
C PHE A 85 -0.20 -25.29 7.08
N PRO A 86 0.96 -25.85 7.48
CA PRO A 86 1.51 -25.65 8.82
C PRO A 86 1.88 -24.19 9.11
N GLN A 87 1.92 -23.35 8.07
CA GLN A 87 2.34 -21.97 8.07
C GLN A 87 1.80 -21.24 6.82
N PRO A 88 1.60 -19.91 6.85
CA PRO A 88 1.14 -19.15 5.69
C PRO A 88 2.16 -19.19 4.54
N ILE A 89 1.68 -19.45 3.32
CA ILE A 89 2.51 -19.49 2.11
C ILE A 89 2.88 -18.07 1.67
N PRO A 90 4.19 -17.76 1.52
CA PRO A 90 4.62 -16.53 0.88
C PRO A 90 4.06 -16.42 -0.53
N LEU A 91 3.57 -15.24 -0.91
CA LEU A 91 2.97 -15.06 -2.24
C LEU A 91 3.94 -15.42 -3.38
N SER A 92 5.23 -15.13 -3.22
CA SER A 92 6.25 -15.50 -4.21
C SER A 92 6.30 -17.00 -4.45
N GLU A 93 6.23 -17.81 -3.39
CA GLU A 93 6.29 -19.27 -3.49
C GLU A 93 5.09 -19.85 -4.24
N MET A 94 3.89 -19.32 -3.98
CA MET A 94 2.69 -19.74 -4.71
C MET A 94 2.76 -19.34 -6.19
N VAL A 95 3.33 -18.17 -6.49
CA VAL A 95 3.52 -17.72 -7.88
C VAL A 95 4.54 -18.59 -8.60
N ASP A 96 5.69 -18.87 -7.98
CA ASP A 96 6.74 -19.73 -8.54
C ASP A 96 6.17 -21.14 -8.85
N PHE A 97 5.46 -21.73 -7.90
CA PHE A 97 4.76 -23.01 -8.07
C PHE A 97 3.78 -23.01 -9.27
N LEU A 98 2.92 -21.99 -9.39
CA LEU A 98 1.94 -21.92 -10.47
C LEU A 98 2.60 -21.75 -11.85
N VAL A 99 3.70 -21.01 -11.91
CA VAL A 99 4.47 -20.85 -13.15
C VAL A 99 5.03 -22.19 -13.62
N ASP A 100 5.55 -23.01 -12.71
CA ASP A 100 6.06 -24.35 -13.02
C ASP A 100 4.95 -25.26 -13.56
N VAL A 101 3.81 -25.33 -12.86
CA VAL A 101 2.63 -26.12 -13.28
C VAL A 101 2.15 -25.71 -14.67
N TRP A 102 2.02 -24.42 -14.94
CA TRP A 102 1.53 -23.95 -16.24
C TRP A 102 2.51 -24.23 -17.39
N GLN A 103 3.82 -24.22 -17.12
CA GLN A 103 4.82 -24.62 -18.10
C GLN A 103 4.74 -26.12 -18.40
N GLU A 104 4.56 -26.96 -17.37
CA GLU A 104 4.39 -28.40 -17.53
C GLU A 104 3.13 -28.77 -18.31
N GLU A 105 2.03 -28.03 -18.11
CA GLU A 105 0.76 -28.23 -18.82
C GLU A 105 0.74 -27.65 -20.25
N GLY A 106 1.76 -26.88 -20.65
CA GLY A 106 1.81 -26.25 -21.98
C GLY A 106 0.78 -25.14 -22.19
N LEU A 107 0.35 -24.46 -21.12
CA LEU A 107 -0.64 -23.37 -21.18
C LEU A 107 -0.10 -22.09 -21.86
N TYR A 108 1.19 -22.05 -22.13
CA TYR A 108 1.90 -20.90 -22.72
C TYR A 108 2.45 -21.12 -24.14
N ASP A 109 2.18 -22.28 -24.77
CA ASP A 109 2.63 -22.63 -26.14
C ASP A 109 1.62 -22.28 -27.25
#